data_AF-A0A848NDK4-F1
#
_entry.id   AF-A0A848NDK4-F1
#
_cell.length_a   1.000
_cell.length_b   1.000
_cell.length_c   1.000
_cell.angle_alpha   90.00
_cell.angle_beta   90.00
_cell.angle_gamma   90.00
#
_symmetry.space_group_name_H-M   'P 1'
#
loop_
_entity.id
_entity.type
_entity.pdbx_description
1 polymer ?
#
loop_
_entity_poly.entity_id
_entity_poly.type
_entity_poly.pdbx_seq_one_letter_code
_entity_poly.pdbx_strand_id
1 'polypeptide(L)'
;MRLHDGPQGAAPTSPIARGLSFVELMELLEFSRLRFEAPAAGASATLIGTQEWHLGIDADGLPPSDIYICSTLEALRDAVLPPADAELRIDTPSLDFIRLMATARARATPLPQPCLRVDLQALIRRVLVAAEAPAHLYDLVRQVVMARLWIDVARV
;
A
#
# COMPACT_ATOMS: atom_id res chain seq x y z
N MET A 1 1.98 48.33 -4.49
CA MET A 1 2.52 47.71 -3.27
C MET A 1 1.40 46.93 -2.60
N ARG A 2 1.41 45.61 -2.76
CA ARG A 2 1.01 44.54 -1.81
C ARG A 2 0.75 43.26 -2.62
N LEU A 3 1.79 42.43 -2.65
CA LEU A 3 1.71 41.02 -2.98
C LEU A 3 0.78 40.35 -1.95
N HIS A 4 -0.19 39.59 -2.43
CA HIS A 4 -0.81 38.55 -1.62
C HIS A 4 -0.19 37.23 -2.04
N ASP A 5 0.81 36.85 -1.24
CA ASP A 5 1.34 35.52 -1.09
C ASP A 5 0.23 34.66 -0.45
N GLY A 6 -0.42 33.83 -1.26
CA GLY A 6 -1.33 32.78 -0.80
C GLY A 6 -0.58 31.45 -0.90
N PRO A 7 -0.70 30.56 0.09
CA PRO A 7 0.16 29.39 0.21
C PRO A 7 0.00 28.53 -1.04
N GLN A 8 1.13 28.19 -1.68
CA GLN A 8 1.20 27.12 -2.68
C GLN A 8 0.60 25.88 -2.04
N GLY A 9 -0.66 25.59 -2.37
CA GLY A 9 -1.31 24.35 -1.98
C GLY A 9 -0.43 23.22 -2.49
N ALA A 10 0.15 22.46 -1.57
CA ALA A 10 0.86 21.24 -1.89
C ALA A 10 0.01 20.46 -2.90
N ALA A 11 0.60 20.11 -4.04
CA ALA A 11 -0.09 19.32 -5.05
C ALA A 11 -0.78 18.14 -4.35
N PRO A 12 -2.04 17.82 -4.68
CA PRO A 12 -2.74 16.72 -4.02
C PRO A 12 -1.91 15.46 -4.20
N THR A 13 -1.31 14.99 -3.11
CA THR A 13 -0.57 13.73 -3.08
C THR A 13 -1.54 12.66 -3.52
N SER A 14 -1.30 12.03 -4.68
CA SER A 14 -2.27 11.14 -5.31
C SER A 14 -2.65 10.02 -4.33
N PRO A 15 -3.92 9.95 -3.89
CA PRO A 15 -4.35 8.95 -2.93
C PRO A 15 -4.34 7.59 -3.62
N ILE A 16 -3.88 6.58 -2.87
CA ILE A 16 -3.80 5.21 -3.36
C ILE A 16 -4.35 4.24 -2.32
N ALA A 17 -4.92 3.13 -2.78
CA ALA A 17 -5.46 2.10 -1.91
C ALA A 17 -5.03 0.71 -2.34
N ARG A 18 -4.86 -0.20 -1.38
CA ARG A 18 -4.64 -1.62 -1.67
C ARG A 18 -5.61 -2.47 -0.87
N GLY A 19 -6.33 -3.33 -1.59
CA GLY A 19 -7.19 -4.35 -1.01
C GLY A 19 -6.36 -5.44 -0.33
N LEU A 20 -6.75 -5.85 0.87
CA LEU A 20 -6.10 -6.89 1.67
C LEU A 20 -7.13 -7.89 2.16
N SER A 21 -6.72 -9.15 2.32
CA SER A 21 -7.41 -10.06 3.23
C SER A 21 -7.15 -9.67 4.69
N PHE A 22 -8.02 -10.09 5.62
CA PHE A 22 -7.78 -9.87 7.05
C PHE A 22 -6.46 -10.50 7.53
N VAL A 23 -6.12 -11.69 7.03
CA VAL A 23 -4.85 -12.37 7.36
C VAL A 23 -3.66 -11.54 6.93
N GLU A 24 -3.71 -10.99 5.71
CA GLU A 24 -2.65 -10.14 5.20
C GLU A 24 -2.53 -8.82 5.96
N LEU A 25 -3.65 -8.21 6.37
CA LEU A 25 -3.63 -7.05 7.26
C LEU A 25 -2.92 -7.40 8.58
N MET A 26 -3.26 -8.54 9.19
CA MET A 26 -2.66 -8.97 10.46
C MET A 26 -1.15 -9.19 10.32
N GLU A 27 -0.70 -9.82 9.24
CA GLU A 27 0.73 -10.03 9.00
C GLU A 27 1.48 -8.72 8.71
N LEU A 28 0.85 -7.79 7.98
CA LEU A 28 1.39 -6.46 7.78
C LEU A 28 1.57 -5.73 9.11
N LEU A 29 0.53 -5.75 9.96
CA LEU A 29 0.53 -5.10 11.27
C LEU A 29 1.52 -5.74 12.26
N GLU A 30 1.68 -7.06 12.23
CA GLU A 30 2.54 -7.80 13.15
C GLU A 30 4.02 -7.75 12.74
N PHE A 31 4.31 -7.91 11.45
CA PHE A 31 5.67 -8.07 10.96
C PHE A 31 6.22 -6.83 10.24
N SER A 32 5.38 -5.80 10.03
CA SER A 32 5.72 -4.61 9.26
C SER A 32 6.28 -4.98 7.88
N ARG A 33 5.62 -5.94 7.22
CA ARG A 33 6.03 -6.51 5.93
C ARG A 33 4.94 -6.37 4.89
N LEU A 34 5.27 -5.74 3.77
CA LEU A 34 4.41 -5.58 2.62
C LEU A 34 4.68 -6.72 1.63
N ARG A 35 3.65 -7.49 1.29
CA ARG A 35 3.74 -8.64 0.39
C ARG A 35 3.80 -8.24 -1.08
N PHE A 36 4.62 -8.93 -1.83
CA PHE A 36 4.70 -8.82 -3.28
C PHE A 36 4.25 -10.13 -3.91
N GLU A 37 3.67 -10.03 -5.09
CA GLU A 37 3.45 -11.16 -5.97
C GLU A 37 4.79 -11.63 -6.53
N ALA A 38 4.97 -12.94 -6.59
CA ALA A 38 6.16 -13.53 -7.16
C ALA A 38 6.26 -13.19 -8.67
N PRO A 39 7.48 -13.02 -9.21
CA PRO A 39 7.67 -12.77 -10.63
C PRO A 39 7.07 -13.89 -11.47
N ALA A 40 6.36 -13.54 -12.55
CA ALA A 40 5.89 -14.51 -13.52
C ALA A 40 7.06 -15.30 -14.15
N ALA A 41 6.78 -16.51 -14.64
CA ALA A 41 7.77 -17.30 -15.35
C ALA A 41 8.34 -16.51 -16.54
N GLY A 42 9.66 -16.38 -16.61
CA GLY A 42 10.36 -15.61 -17.65
C GLY A 42 10.56 -14.11 -17.33
N ALA A 43 10.15 -13.64 -16.16
CA ALA A 43 10.49 -12.30 -15.68
C ALA A 43 12.00 -12.14 -15.45
N SER A 44 12.46 -10.87 -15.36
CA SER A 44 13.87 -10.56 -15.10
C SER A 44 14.39 -11.32 -13.87
N ALA A 45 15.60 -11.89 -13.97
CA ALA A 45 16.24 -12.60 -12.86
C ALA A 45 16.59 -11.70 -11.66
N THR A 46 16.43 -10.38 -11.81
CA THR A 46 16.58 -9.38 -10.76
C THR A 46 15.24 -8.94 -10.16
N LEU A 47 14.10 -9.30 -10.74
CA LEU A 47 12.79 -8.93 -10.19
C LEU A 47 12.53 -9.76 -8.94
N ILE A 48 12.32 -9.08 -7.80
CA ILE A 48 11.95 -9.71 -6.54
C ILE A 48 10.44 -9.99 -6.55
N GLY A 49 9.66 -9.02 -7.01
CA GLY A 49 8.21 -9.14 -7.12
C GLY A 49 7.53 -7.83 -7.50
N THR A 50 6.22 -7.91 -7.70
CA THR A 50 5.37 -6.75 -8.03
C THR A 50 4.20 -6.64 -7.08
N GLN A 51 3.64 -5.44 -6.91
CA GLN A 51 2.46 -5.22 -6.11
C GLN A 51 1.64 -4.07 -6.70
N GLU A 52 0.34 -4.27 -6.86
CA GLU A 52 -0.55 -3.27 -7.44
C GLU A 52 -1.32 -2.50 -6.36
N TRP A 53 -1.56 -1.22 -6.63
CA TRP A 53 -2.37 -0.31 -5.81
C TRP A 53 -3.29 0.48 -6.71
N HIS A 54 -4.51 0.74 -6.24
CA HIS A 54 -5.48 1.62 -6.89
C HIS A 54 -5.06 3.06 -6.77
N LEU A 55 -5.22 3.84 -7.84
CA LEU A 55 -5.01 5.27 -7.91
C LEU A 55 -6.36 5.98 -7.91
N GLY A 56 -6.52 7.00 -7.05
CA GLY A 56 -7.78 7.73 -6.93
C GLY A 56 -8.79 6.93 -6.10
N ILE A 57 -8.99 7.33 -4.85
CA ILE A 57 -9.92 6.66 -3.95
C ILE A 57 -11.27 7.40 -4.01
N ASP A 58 -12.10 7.04 -4.98
CA ASP A 58 -13.55 7.19 -4.84
C ASP A 58 -14.09 5.82 -4.40
N ALA A 59 -14.69 5.76 -3.21
CA ALA A 59 -15.10 4.52 -2.54
C ALA A 59 -16.00 3.62 -3.42
N ASP A 60 -16.74 4.24 -4.35
CA ASP A 60 -17.68 3.58 -5.26
C ASP A 60 -17.00 2.79 -6.40
N GLY A 61 -15.68 2.94 -6.60
CA GLY A 61 -14.93 2.33 -7.71
C GLY A 61 -13.91 1.26 -7.32
N LEU A 62 -13.75 0.93 -6.04
CA LEU A 62 -12.77 -0.06 -5.60
C LEU A 62 -13.23 -1.49 -5.98
N PRO A 63 -12.38 -2.34 -6.56
CA PRO A 63 -12.73 -3.72 -6.88
C PRO A 63 -12.95 -4.52 -5.59
N PRO A 64 -13.75 -5.59 -5.58
CA PRO A 64 -14.19 -6.25 -4.37
C PRO A 64 -13.03 -6.72 -3.48
N SER A 65 -12.88 -6.07 -2.33
CA SER A 65 -12.03 -6.48 -1.22
C SER A 65 -12.71 -6.07 0.08
N ASP A 66 -12.57 -6.88 1.13
CA ASP A 66 -13.23 -6.57 2.40
C ASP A 66 -12.55 -5.41 3.15
N ILE A 67 -11.25 -5.21 2.90
CA ILE A 67 -10.40 -4.26 3.63
C ILE A 67 -9.48 -3.55 2.65
N TYR A 68 -9.32 -2.24 2.79
CA TYR A 68 -8.31 -1.47 2.09
C TYR A 68 -7.42 -0.70 3.05
N ILE A 69 -6.12 -0.73 2.79
CA ILE A 69 -5.20 0.26 3.37
C ILE A 69 -5.06 1.43 2.40
N CYS A 70 -5.18 2.65 2.92
CA CYS A 70 -5.04 3.88 2.16
C CYS A 70 -3.71 4.55 2.46
N SER A 71 -3.08 5.04 1.41
CA SER A 71 -1.80 5.76 1.45
C SER A 71 -1.80 6.88 0.41
N THR A 72 -0.64 7.50 0.24
CA THR A 72 -0.35 8.38 -0.90
C THR A 72 0.87 7.84 -1.63
N LEU A 73 1.03 8.21 -2.90
CA LEU A 73 2.20 7.77 -3.67
C LEU A 73 3.54 8.15 -3.00
N GLU A 74 3.61 9.32 -2.37
CA GLU A 74 4.77 9.80 -1.62
C GLU A 74 4.98 8.98 -0.35
N ALA A 75 3.93 8.80 0.46
CA ALA A 75 3.99 8.00 1.68
C ALA A 75 4.41 6.55 1.40
N LEU A 76 3.95 5.96 0.29
CA LEU A 76 4.37 4.63 -0.13
C LEU A 76 5.86 4.57 -0.47
N ARG A 77 6.41 5.59 -1.14
CA ARG A 77 7.84 5.65 -1.47
C ARG A 77 8.70 5.76 -0.21
N ASP A 78 8.29 6.61 0.71
CA ASP A 78 9.06 6.90 1.93
C ASP A 78 8.97 5.77 2.96
N ALA A 79 7.82 5.11 3.01
CA ALA A 79 7.57 4.08 4.02
C ALA A 79 8.19 2.73 3.67
N VAL A 80 8.43 2.43 2.38
CA VAL A 80 9.00 1.13 1.99
C VAL A 80 10.51 1.16 2.20
N LEU A 81 11.01 0.17 2.94
CA LEU A 81 12.40 0.04 3.34
C LEU A 81 13.03 -1.15 2.61
N PRO A 82 13.46 -0.99 1.34
CA PRO A 82 14.12 -2.07 0.61
C PRO A 82 15.47 -2.41 1.27
N PRO A 83 15.92 -3.67 1.19
CA PRO A 83 17.27 -4.03 1.61
C PRO A 83 18.33 -3.30 0.75
N ALA A 84 19.57 -3.22 1.25
CA ALA A 84 20.65 -2.42 0.64
C ALA A 84 20.98 -2.79 -0.83
N ASP A 85 20.65 -4.01 -1.24
CA ASP A 85 20.84 -4.55 -2.58
C ASP A 85 19.57 -4.50 -3.43
N ALA A 86 18.48 -3.91 -2.96
CA ALA A 86 17.23 -3.77 -3.69
C ALA A 86 16.86 -2.31 -3.97
N GLU A 87 16.14 -2.13 -5.06
CA GLU A 87 15.61 -0.85 -5.52
C GLU A 87 14.11 -0.98 -5.69
N LEU A 88 13.41 0.10 -5.36
CA LEU A 88 11.97 0.21 -5.46
C LEU A 88 11.65 1.15 -6.62
N ARG A 89 10.80 0.68 -7.54
CA ARG A 89 10.31 1.47 -8.66
C ARG A 89 8.79 1.51 -8.61
N ILE A 90 8.23 2.66 -8.96
CA ILE A 90 6.79 2.81 -9.13
C ILE A 90 6.53 3.22 -10.56
N ASP A 91 5.73 2.44 -11.26
CA ASP A 91 5.18 2.80 -12.56
C ASP A 91 3.65 2.86 -12.50
N THR A 92 3.06 3.34 -13.59
CA THR A 92 1.63 3.56 -13.72
C THR A 92 1.16 2.76 -14.93
N PRO A 93 0.84 1.46 -14.76
CA PRO A 93 0.48 0.59 -15.88
C PRO A 93 -0.86 0.97 -16.52
N SER A 94 -1.74 1.65 -15.78
CA SER A 94 -3.03 2.15 -16.25
C SER A 94 -3.44 3.40 -15.47
N LEU A 95 -4.54 4.06 -15.87
CA LEU A 95 -5.02 5.28 -15.20
C LEU A 95 -5.51 5.03 -13.77
N ASP A 96 -5.95 3.80 -13.48
CA ASP A 96 -6.58 3.46 -12.19
C ASP A 96 -5.63 2.73 -11.23
N PHE A 97 -4.41 2.44 -11.67
CA PHE A 97 -3.46 1.64 -10.90
C PHE A 97 -2.03 2.17 -10.98
N ILE A 98 -1.32 2.02 -9.88
CA ILE A 98 0.13 2.04 -9.86
C ILE A 98 0.64 0.63 -9.58
N ARG A 99 1.86 0.36 -10.05
CA ARG A 99 2.55 -0.88 -9.72
C ARG A 99 3.88 -0.56 -9.07
N LEU A 100 4.05 -1.17 -7.91
CA LEU A 100 5.27 -1.18 -7.12
C LEU A 100 6.11 -2.38 -7.56
N MET A 101 7.33 -2.13 -7.98
CA MET A 101 8.29 -3.15 -8.41
C MET A 101 9.50 -3.13 -7.50
N ALA A 102 9.82 -4.28 -6.92
CA ALA A 102 11.05 -4.47 -6.16
C ALA A 102 12.05 -5.24 -7.02
N THR A 103 13.25 -4.69 -7.21
CA THR A 103 14.31 -5.33 -8.00
C THR A 103 15.61 -5.40 -7.21
N ALA A 104 16.28 -6.54 -7.21
CA ALA A 104 17.61 -6.70 -6.67
C ALA A 104 18.67 -6.23 -7.68
N ARG A 105 19.81 -5.74 -7.20
CA ARG A 105 20.98 -5.35 -8.02
C ARG A 105 21.71 -6.57 -8.59
N ALA A 106 21.66 -7.67 -7.86
CA ALA A 106 22.17 -8.96 -8.30
C ALA A 106 21.01 -9.93 -8.54
N ARG A 107 21.31 -11.11 -9.09
CA ARG A 107 20.30 -12.15 -9.31
C ARG A 107 19.61 -12.49 -7.99
N ALA A 108 18.31 -12.29 -7.93
CA ALA A 108 17.50 -12.65 -6.77
C ALA A 108 17.20 -14.15 -6.81
N THR A 109 17.28 -14.81 -5.66
CA THR A 109 16.66 -16.12 -5.50
C THR A 109 15.15 -15.93 -5.45
N PRO A 110 14.36 -16.56 -6.34
CA PRO A 110 12.90 -16.45 -6.29
C PRO A 110 12.39 -16.98 -4.96
N LEU A 111 11.67 -16.14 -4.21
CA LEU A 111 10.96 -16.55 -3.00
C LEU A 111 9.50 -16.83 -3.36
N PRO A 112 8.84 -17.84 -2.76
CA PRO A 112 7.43 -18.12 -3.01
C PRO A 112 6.50 -16.96 -2.66
N GLN A 113 6.88 -16.15 -1.67
CA GLN A 113 6.11 -14.98 -1.24
C GLN A 113 7.07 -13.85 -0.85
N PRO A 114 7.53 -13.04 -1.82
CA PRO A 114 8.45 -11.94 -1.54
C PRO A 114 7.77 -10.89 -0.65
N CYS A 115 8.54 -10.28 0.27
CA CYS A 115 8.05 -9.20 1.11
C CYS A 115 9.15 -8.18 1.40
N LEU A 116 8.77 -6.92 1.55
CA LEU A 116 9.66 -5.83 1.96
C LEU A 116 9.24 -5.26 3.31
N ARG A 117 10.21 -4.76 4.09
CA ARG A 117 9.92 -4.06 5.33
C ARG A 117 9.29 -2.71 5.02
N VAL A 118 8.42 -2.25 5.92
CA VAL A 118 7.79 -0.94 5.82
C VAL A 118 7.73 -0.25 7.17
N ASP A 119 7.73 1.08 7.15
CA ASP A 119 7.24 1.90 8.26
C ASP A 119 5.71 1.97 8.18
N LEU A 120 5.02 1.31 9.10
CA LEU A 120 3.55 1.25 9.09
C LEU A 120 2.90 2.62 9.32
N GLN A 121 3.49 3.48 10.14
CA GLN A 121 2.92 4.80 10.45
C GLN A 121 3.07 5.76 9.29
N ALA A 122 4.19 5.66 8.56
CA ALA A 122 4.38 6.42 7.33
C ALA A 122 3.46 5.89 6.21
N LEU A 123 3.33 4.57 6.10
CA LEU A 123 2.61 3.91 5.01
C LEU A 123 1.10 4.12 5.09
N ILE A 124 0.48 3.76 6.23
CA ILE A 124 -0.98 3.63 6.33
C ILE A 124 -1.57 4.90 6.94
N ARG A 125 -2.34 5.63 6.14
CA ARG A 125 -3.02 6.87 6.57
C ARG A 125 -4.43 6.63 7.06
N ARG A 126 -5.09 5.60 6.52
CA ARG A 126 -6.46 5.22 6.85
C ARG A 126 -6.69 3.76 6.49
N VAL A 127 -7.63 3.11 7.15
CA VAL A 127 -8.14 1.79 6.75
C VAL A 127 -9.62 1.92 6.42
N LEU A 128 -10.03 1.34 5.29
CA LEU A 128 -11.42 1.24 4.88
C LEU A 128 -11.86 -0.22 4.96
N VAL A 129 -13.11 -0.43 5.34
CA VAL A 129 -13.76 -1.75 5.31
C VAL A 129 -15.00 -1.61 4.45
N ALA A 130 -15.20 -2.51 3.51
CA ALA A 130 -16.36 -2.43 2.60
C ALA A 130 -17.69 -2.51 3.38
N ALA A 131 -18.71 -1.79 2.91
CA ALA A 131 -20.04 -1.77 3.51
C ALA A 131 -20.66 -3.16 3.54
N GLU A 132 -20.40 -3.96 2.49
CA GLU A 132 -20.87 -5.33 2.35
C GLU A 132 -20.11 -6.34 3.22
N ALA A 133 -18.97 -5.95 3.81
CA ALA A 133 -18.20 -6.84 4.67
C ALA A 133 -18.98 -7.17 5.96
N PRO A 134 -18.81 -8.38 6.53
CA PRO A 134 -19.48 -8.76 7.77
C PRO A 134 -19.19 -7.77 8.91
N ALA A 135 -20.21 -7.43 9.72
CA ALA A 135 -20.03 -6.45 10.81
C ALA A 135 -18.94 -6.83 11.81
N HIS A 136 -18.81 -8.12 12.13
CA HIS A 136 -17.76 -8.61 13.01
C HIS A 136 -16.35 -8.38 12.44
N LEU A 137 -16.20 -8.35 11.11
CA LEU A 137 -14.93 -8.04 10.47
C LEU A 137 -14.56 -6.56 10.67
N TYR A 138 -15.51 -5.63 10.52
CA TYR A 138 -15.29 -4.22 10.81
C TYR A 138 -14.81 -4.01 12.25
N ASP A 139 -15.49 -4.65 13.22
CA ASP A 139 -15.12 -4.54 14.63
C ASP A 139 -13.71 -5.07 14.90
N LEU A 140 -13.36 -6.23 14.33
CA LEU A 140 -12.01 -6.81 14.43
C LEU A 140 -10.96 -5.88 13.83
N VAL A 141 -11.16 -5.40 12.60
CA VAL A 141 -10.23 -4.49 11.92
C VAL A 141 -10.05 -3.20 12.72
N ARG A 142 -11.15 -2.60 13.16
CA ARG A 142 -11.12 -1.39 14.01
C ARG A 142 -10.30 -1.63 15.27
N GLN A 143 -10.54 -2.73 15.99
CA GLN A 143 -9.81 -3.05 17.22
C GLN A 143 -8.31 -3.20 16.98
N VAL A 144 -7.89 -3.99 15.98
CA VAL A 144 -6.47 -4.28 15.74
C VAL A 144 -5.71 -3.07 15.21
N VAL A 145 -6.33 -2.27 14.35
CA VAL A 145 -5.73 -1.05 13.79
C VAL A 145 -5.63 0.04 14.85
N MET A 146 -6.68 0.26 15.64
CA MET A 146 -6.63 1.25 16.73
C MET A 146 -5.61 0.87 17.80
N ALA A 147 -5.47 -0.43 18.11
CA ALA A 147 -4.49 -0.90 19.10
C ALA A 147 -3.04 -0.69 18.66
N ARG A 148 -2.74 -0.75 17.34
CA ARG A 148 -1.37 -0.73 16.81
C ARG A 148 -0.95 0.59 16.17
N LEU A 149 -1.86 1.26 15.46
CA LEU A 149 -1.54 2.42 14.62
C LEU A 149 -2.28 3.70 15.01
N TRP A 150 -3.36 3.62 15.79
CA TRP A 150 -4.14 4.79 16.21
C TRP A 150 -4.65 5.66 15.03
N ILE A 151 -4.95 5.03 13.90
CA ILE A 151 -5.44 5.68 12.68
C ILE A 151 -6.94 5.42 12.47
N ASP A 152 -7.59 6.26 11.67
CA ASP A 152 -9.01 6.14 11.36
C ASP A 152 -9.35 4.83 10.62
N VAL A 153 -10.47 4.23 11.02
CA VAL A 153 -11.06 3.05 10.38
C VAL A 153 -12.51 3.35 10.04
N ALA A 154 -12.79 3.43 8.74
CA ALA A 154 -14.12 3.76 8.23
C ALA A 154 -14.73 2.58 7.48
N ARG A 155 -16.06 2.56 7.48
CA ARG A 155 -16.86 1.67 6.65
C ARG A 155 -17.38 2.47 5.46
N VAL A 156 -17.22 1.95 4.25
CA VAL A 156 -17.54 2.63 2.99
C VAL A 156 -18.51 1.86 2.14
#